data_AF-A0A7Y6YHH3-F1
#
_entry.id   AF-A0A7Y6YHH3-F1
#
_cell.length_a   1.000
_cell.length_b   1.000
_cell.length_c   1.000
_cell.angle_alpha   90.00
_cell.angle_beta   90.00
_cell.angle_gamma   90.00
#
_symmetry.space_group_name_H-M   'P 1'
#
loop_
_entity.id
_entity.type
_entity.pdbx_description
1 polymer ?
#
loop_
_entity_poly.entity_id
_entity_poly.type
_entity_poly.pdbx_seq_one_letter_code
_entity_poly.pdbx_strand_id
1 'polypeptide(L)'
;MKSNFTGWIEKDGDMQYVHIPGSIVEELKASKIKRVQVWFNEKGPFHRALNSKNGQGFLYISGATLKQIDAFPFEEIPVVIQSDETKYQAPEPKEWIELIEADDEIGHGFHQLSIGKQRSILFAIDRMKSEDARIRKAVAFANDIRLGKLS
;
A
#
# COMPACT_ATOMS: atom_id res chain seq x y z
N MET A 1 -1.29 -11.09 -13.25
CA MET A 1 -1.18 -10.14 -14.39
C MET A 1 -0.02 -9.19 -14.12
N LYS A 2 0.80 -8.86 -15.12
CA LYS A 2 1.87 -7.86 -15.01
C LYS A 2 1.89 -7.01 -16.28
N SER A 3 1.94 -5.69 -16.13
CA SER A 3 1.94 -4.74 -17.24
C SER A 3 2.94 -3.61 -16.99
N ASN A 4 3.44 -3.00 -18.05
CA ASN A 4 4.32 -1.85 -18.02
C ASN A 4 3.75 -0.73 -18.90
N PHE A 5 3.95 0.52 -18.48
CA PHE A 5 3.48 1.70 -19.20
C PHE A 5 4.19 2.95 -18.69
N THR A 6 4.06 4.04 -19.43
CA THR A 6 4.42 5.38 -18.95
C THR A 6 3.20 6.01 -18.30
N GLY A 7 3.32 6.39 -17.03
CA GLY A 7 2.23 6.99 -16.25
C GLY A 7 2.46 8.48 -16.02
N TRP A 8 1.44 9.29 -16.28
CA TRP A 8 1.41 10.71 -15.93
C TRP A 8 1.08 10.91 -14.44
N ILE A 9 1.90 11.69 -13.73
CA ILE A 9 1.62 12.11 -12.35
C ILE A 9 0.77 13.38 -12.38
N GLU A 10 -0.47 13.29 -11.95
CA GLU A 10 -1.39 14.40 -11.81
C GLU A 10 -1.38 14.94 -10.36
N LYS A 11 -1.74 16.22 -10.17
CA LYS A 11 -1.93 16.82 -8.84
C LYS A 11 -3.22 17.65 -8.80
N ASP A 12 -4.11 17.25 -7.90
CA ASP A 12 -5.40 17.90 -7.64
C ASP A 12 -5.43 18.34 -6.17
N GLY A 13 -5.13 19.62 -5.91
CA GLY A 13 -4.91 20.14 -4.57
C GLY A 13 -3.76 19.42 -3.85
N ASP A 14 -4.05 18.83 -2.69
CA ASP A 14 -3.09 18.05 -1.91
C ASP A 14 -2.94 16.59 -2.38
N MET A 15 -3.83 16.13 -3.27
CA MET A 15 -3.78 14.78 -3.80
C MET A 15 -2.86 14.69 -5.01
N GLN A 16 -2.08 13.62 -5.08
CA GLN A 16 -1.25 13.27 -6.23
C GLN A 16 -1.58 11.84 -6.63
N TYR A 17 -1.63 11.56 -7.93
CA TYR A 17 -1.94 10.23 -8.44
C TYR A 17 -1.34 9.97 -9.82
N VAL A 18 -1.08 8.71 -10.11
CA VAL A 18 -0.58 8.25 -11.41
C VAL A 18 -1.73 7.67 -12.21
N HIS A 19 -1.95 8.18 -13.43
CA HIS A 19 -2.96 7.63 -14.33
C HIS A 19 -2.55 6.25 -14.86
N ILE A 20 -3.54 5.37 -15.01
CA ILE A 20 -3.37 4.04 -15.58
C ILE A 20 -4.05 4.01 -16.95
N PRO A 21 -3.40 3.46 -18.00
CA PRO A 21 -4.03 3.25 -19.31
C PRO A 21 -5.36 2.50 -19.21
N GLY A 22 -6.36 2.91 -19.99
CA GLY A 22 -7.72 2.35 -19.94
C GLY A 22 -7.75 0.84 -20.12
N SER A 23 -6.97 0.30 -21.06
CA SER A 23 -6.86 -1.15 -21.31
C SER A 23 -6.41 -1.94 -20.07
N ILE A 24 -5.43 -1.42 -19.32
CA ILE A 24 -4.94 -2.03 -18.08
C ILE A 24 -6.02 -1.96 -16.99
N VAL A 25 -6.73 -0.83 -16.89
CA VAL A 25 -7.83 -0.67 -15.92
C VAL A 25 -8.96 -1.66 -16.19
N GLU A 26 -9.30 -1.87 -17.46
CA GLU A 26 -10.32 -2.84 -17.89
C GLU A 26 -9.91 -4.27 -17.53
N GLU A 27 -8.65 -4.65 -17.80
CA GLU A 27 -8.13 -5.98 -17.45
C GLU A 27 -8.16 -6.25 -15.93
N LEU A 28 -7.71 -5.27 -15.13
CA LEU A 28 -7.76 -5.36 -13.68
C LEU A 28 -9.20 -5.48 -13.15
N LYS A 29 -10.14 -4.70 -13.71
CA LYS A 29 -11.56 -4.75 -13.35
C LYS A 29 -12.20 -6.09 -13.73
N ALA A 30 -11.95 -6.58 -14.94
CA ALA A 30 -12.44 -7.88 -15.42
C ALA A 30 -11.97 -9.02 -14.49
N SER A 31 -10.73 -8.91 -14.00
CA SER A 31 -10.13 -9.86 -13.05
C SER A 31 -10.51 -9.60 -11.58
N LYS A 32 -11.40 -8.64 -11.30
CA LYS A 32 -11.80 -8.20 -9.94
C LYS A 32 -10.63 -7.80 -9.03
N ILE A 33 -9.51 -7.37 -9.61
CA ILE A 33 -8.31 -6.95 -8.88
C ILE A 33 -8.53 -5.52 -8.35
N LYS A 34 -8.44 -5.37 -7.02
CA LYS A 34 -8.61 -4.07 -6.33
C LYS A 34 -7.30 -3.55 -5.70
N ARG A 35 -6.28 -4.39 -5.66
CA ARG A 35 -4.98 -4.12 -5.04
C ARG A 35 -3.88 -4.57 -5.97
N VAL A 36 -2.85 -3.73 -6.07
CA VAL A 36 -1.72 -3.93 -6.98
C VAL A 36 -0.43 -3.66 -6.24
N GLN A 37 0.60 -4.40 -6.63
CA GLN A 37 1.99 -3.98 -6.42
C GLN A 37 2.43 -3.16 -7.61
N VAL A 38 3.11 -2.04 -7.35
CA VAL A 38 3.57 -1.13 -8.38
C VAL A 38 5.01 -0.71 -8.14
N TRP A 39 5.79 -0.63 -9.22
CA TRP A 39 7.11 -0.01 -9.24
C TRP A 39 7.02 1.27 -10.08
N PHE A 40 7.54 2.36 -9.52
CA PHE A 40 7.64 3.66 -10.17
C PHE A 40 9.12 3.99 -10.30
N ASN A 41 9.60 4.36 -11.48
CA ASN A 41 11.04 4.56 -11.71
C ASN A 41 11.88 3.39 -11.18
N GLU A 42 11.43 2.16 -11.45
CA GLU A 42 12.06 0.89 -10.99
C GLU A 42 12.08 0.67 -9.46
N LYS A 43 11.63 1.63 -8.65
CA LYS A 43 11.59 1.52 -7.20
C LYS A 43 10.24 0.97 -6.73
N GLY A 44 10.28 0.03 -5.79
CA GLY A 44 9.10 -0.65 -5.26
C GLY A 44 9.46 -2.06 -4.73
N PRO A 45 8.47 -2.94 -4.51
CA PRO A 45 7.05 -2.72 -4.77
C PRO A 45 6.40 -1.78 -3.77
N PHE A 46 5.51 -0.92 -4.25
CA PHE A 46 4.53 -0.21 -3.44
C PHE A 46 3.19 -0.92 -3.51
N HIS A 47 2.51 -1.07 -2.38
CA HIS A 47 1.15 -1.60 -2.34
C HIS A 47 0.14 -0.48 -2.53
N ARG A 48 -0.75 -0.58 -3.54
CA ARG A 48 -1.72 0.46 -3.86
C ARG A 48 -3.11 -0.11 -4.12
N ALA A 49 -4.11 0.72 -3.82
CA ALA A 49 -5.48 0.50 -4.23
C ALA A 49 -5.67 0.97 -5.68
N LEU A 50 -6.37 0.18 -6.49
CA LEU A 50 -6.91 0.65 -7.75
C LEU A 50 -8.08 1.59 -7.47
N ASN A 51 -8.02 2.82 -7.97
CA ASN A 51 -9.08 3.82 -7.85
C ASN A 51 -9.60 4.21 -9.23
N SER A 52 -10.79 4.81 -9.28
CA SER A 52 -11.38 5.32 -10.51
C SER A 52 -12.15 6.62 -10.24
N LYS A 53 -11.98 7.62 -11.11
CA LYS A 53 -12.74 8.87 -11.11
C LYS A 53 -13.15 9.14 -12.56
N ASN A 54 -14.45 9.32 -12.82
CA ASN A 54 -14.99 9.57 -14.16
C ASN A 54 -14.54 8.54 -15.22
N GLY A 55 -14.49 7.25 -14.87
CA GLY A 55 -14.04 6.18 -15.76
C GLY A 55 -12.51 6.02 -15.87
N GLN A 56 -11.73 7.05 -15.58
CA GLN A 56 -10.27 7.02 -15.57
C GLN A 56 -9.76 6.30 -14.32
N GLY A 57 -8.90 5.28 -14.49
CA GLY A 57 -8.24 4.60 -13.38
C GLY A 57 -6.94 5.29 -12.95
N PHE A 58 -6.62 5.21 -11.67
CA PHE A 58 -5.41 5.81 -11.11
C PHE A 58 -4.93 5.14 -9.81
N LEU A 59 -3.68 5.38 -9.45
CA LEU A 59 -3.08 5.01 -8.16
C LEU A 59 -2.68 6.28 -7.39
N TYR A 60 -3.10 6.39 -6.14
CA TYR A 60 -2.60 7.47 -5.27
C TYR A 60 -1.09 7.33 -5.05
N ILE A 61 -0.40 8.47 -5.10
CA ILE A 61 1.00 8.59 -4.75
C ILE A 61 1.15 9.66 -3.67
N SER A 62 1.89 9.36 -2.60
CA SER A 62 2.15 10.34 -1.55
C SER A 62 3.36 11.19 -1.90
N GLY A 63 3.47 12.40 -1.33
CA GLY A 63 4.68 13.21 -1.46
C GLY A 63 5.94 12.52 -0.92
N ALA A 64 5.81 11.61 0.07
CA ALA A 64 6.92 10.77 0.52
C ALA A 64 7.34 9.75 -0.55
N THR A 65 6.37 9.16 -1.27
CA THR A 65 6.66 8.25 -2.37
C THR A 65 7.33 9.00 -3.53
N LEU A 66 6.82 10.18 -3.91
CA LEU A 66 7.44 11.02 -4.95
C LEU A 66 8.93 11.30 -4.65
N LYS A 67 9.24 11.70 -3.42
CA LYS A 67 10.64 11.88 -2.98
C LYS A 67 11.46 10.59 -3.08
N GLN A 68 10.88 9.45 -2.73
CA GLN A 68 11.58 8.16 -2.83
C GLN A 68 11.87 7.78 -4.28
N ILE A 69 10.95 8.10 -5.20
CA ILE A 69 11.07 7.77 -6.62
C ILE A 69 11.79 8.83 -7.44
N ASP A 70 12.21 9.93 -6.79
CA ASP A 70 12.84 11.10 -7.41
C ASP A 70 11.99 11.67 -8.54
N ALA A 71 10.72 11.95 -8.20
CA ALA A 71 9.71 12.41 -9.15
C ALA A 71 8.96 13.64 -8.64
N PHE A 72 8.40 14.40 -9.58
CA PHE A 72 7.59 15.60 -9.36
C PHE A 72 6.19 15.44 -9.96
N PRO A 73 5.20 16.20 -9.49
CA PRO A 73 3.93 16.31 -10.19
C PRO A 73 4.09 16.85 -11.61
N PHE A 74 3.16 16.45 -12.48
CA PHE A 74 3.09 16.86 -13.89
C PHE A 74 4.28 16.38 -14.74
N GLU A 75 4.73 15.15 -14.49
CA GLU A 75 5.71 14.48 -15.33
C GLU A 75 5.29 13.02 -15.62
N GLU A 76 5.94 12.46 -16.63
CA GLU A 76 5.79 11.06 -17.03
C GLU A 76 6.87 10.18 -16.40
N ILE A 77 6.47 9.02 -15.87
CA ILE A 77 7.38 8.05 -15.25
C ILE A 77 7.13 6.63 -15.78
N PRO A 78 8.16 5.78 -15.92
CA PRO A 78 7.97 4.35 -16.12
C PRO A 78 7.28 3.70 -14.91
N VAL A 79 6.25 2.92 -15.20
CA VAL A 79 5.43 2.20 -14.22
C VAL A 79 5.37 0.72 -14.58
N VAL A 80 5.57 -0.14 -13.60
CA VAL A 80 5.28 -1.57 -13.69
C VAL A 80 4.22 -1.89 -12.65
N ILE A 81 3.12 -2.52 -13.06
CA ILE A 81 1.99 -2.88 -12.20
C ILE A 81 1.73 -4.38 -12.26
N GLN A 82 1.36 -4.99 -11.14
CA GLN A 82 0.89 -6.37 -11.08
C GLN A 82 -0.20 -6.59 -10.02
N SER A 83 -0.92 -7.70 -10.10
CA SER A 83 -1.83 -8.14 -9.03
C SER A 83 -1.11 -8.21 -7.69
N ASP A 84 -1.71 -7.66 -6.64
CA ASP A 84 -1.19 -7.84 -5.28
C ASP A 84 -1.69 -9.17 -4.71
N GLU A 85 -0.80 -10.16 -4.73
CA GLU A 85 -1.06 -11.53 -4.30
C GLU A 85 -0.46 -11.83 -2.92
N THR A 86 0.06 -10.80 -2.22
CA THR A 86 0.54 -10.98 -0.84
C THR A 86 -0.62 -11.21 0.13
N LYS A 87 -0.32 -11.84 1.27
CA LYS A 87 -1.33 -12.27 2.25
C LYS A 87 -2.25 -11.13 2.69
N TYR A 88 -1.66 -9.95 2.93
CA TYR A 88 -2.41 -8.79 3.41
C TYR A 88 -2.70 -7.75 2.33
N GLN A 89 -2.11 -7.88 1.13
CA GLN A 89 -2.17 -6.88 0.06
C GLN A 89 -1.81 -5.48 0.56
N ALA A 90 -0.71 -5.46 1.32
CA ALA A 90 -0.12 -4.34 2.04
C ALA A 90 1.35 -4.70 2.35
N PRO A 91 2.18 -3.73 2.77
CA PRO A 91 3.52 -4.01 3.25
C PRO A 91 3.48 -5.00 4.41
N GLU A 92 4.53 -5.77 4.58
CA GLU A 92 4.66 -6.76 5.67
C GLU A 92 5.90 -6.40 6.51
N PRO A 93 5.83 -5.37 7.39
CA PRO A 93 6.98 -4.96 8.19
C PRO A 93 7.42 -6.10 9.09
N LYS A 94 8.70 -6.48 8.98
CA LYS A 94 9.30 -7.60 9.70
C LYS A 94 8.96 -7.59 11.18
N GLU A 95 9.09 -6.43 11.84
CA GLU A 95 8.88 -6.28 13.27
C GLU A 95 7.43 -6.58 13.70
N TRP A 96 6.45 -6.35 12.83
CA TRP A 96 5.06 -6.71 13.09
C TRP A 96 4.80 -8.19 12.83
N ILE A 97 5.33 -8.73 11.73
CA ILE A 97 5.13 -10.13 11.36
C ILE A 97 5.74 -11.07 12.41
N GLU A 98 6.97 -10.82 12.84
CA GLU A 98 7.62 -11.62 13.88
C GLU A 98 6.85 -11.53 15.22
N LEU A 99 6.29 -10.36 15.56
CA LEU A 99 5.52 -10.18 16.79
C LEU A 99 4.24 -11.03 16.78
N ILE A 100 3.46 -10.96 15.69
CA ILE A 100 2.19 -11.70 15.60
C ILE A 100 2.38 -13.22 15.42
N GLU A 101 3.56 -13.65 14.97
CA GLU A 101 3.93 -15.07 14.89
C GLU A 101 4.44 -15.59 16.24
N ALA A 102 5.03 -14.73 17.07
CA ALA A 102 5.55 -15.10 18.39
C ALA A 102 4.51 -15.01 19.53
N ASP A 103 3.50 -14.13 19.40
CA ASP A 103 2.44 -13.94 20.39
C ASP A 103 1.07 -14.27 19.79
N ASP A 104 0.59 -15.49 20.06
CA ASP A 104 -0.68 -16.02 19.54
C ASP A 104 -1.90 -15.15 19.88
N GLU A 105 -1.90 -14.50 21.05
CA GLU A 105 -3.00 -13.62 21.48
C GLU A 105 -3.10 -12.40 20.54
N ILE A 106 -1.95 -11.78 20.27
CA ILE A 106 -1.88 -10.62 19.38
C ILE A 106 -2.13 -11.02 17.93
N GLY A 107 -1.58 -12.15 17.49
CA GLY A 107 -1.83 -12.68 16.15
C GLY A 107 -3.31 -12.93 15.92
N HIS A 108 -3.96 -13.66 16.83
CA HIS A 108 -5.39 -13.91 16.75
C HIS A 108 -6.21 -12.61 16.74
N GLY A 109 -5.90 -11.69 17.66
CA GLY A 109 -6.58 -10.39 17.72
C GLY A 109 -6.41 -9.58 16.43
N PHE A 110 -5.22 -9.56 15.84
CA PHE A 110 -4.96 -8.90 14.56
C PHE A 110 -5.78 -9.51 13.42
N HIS A 111 -5.83 -10.85 13.32
CA HIS A 111 -6.56 -11.53 12.25
C HIS A 111 -8.09 -11.44 12.39
N GLN A 112 -8.62 -11.15 13.58
CA GLN A 112 -10.03 -10.84 13.78
C GLN A 112 -10.43 -9.43 13.29
N LEU A 113 -9.48 -8.50 13.16
CA LEU A 113 -9.76 -7.16 12.66
C LEU A 113 -10.22 -7.21 11.19
N SER A 114 -11.02 -6.23 10.78
CA SER A 114 -11.36 -6.09 9.36
C SER A 114 -10.09 -5.97 8.50
N ILE A 115 -10.12 -6.51 7.28
CA ILE A 115 -8.97 -6.47 6.36
C ILE A 115 -8.50 -5.01 6.11
N GLY A 116 -9.42 -4.04 6.14
CA GLY A 116 -9.07 -2.62 6.06
C GLY A 116 -8.22 -2.14 7.24
N LYS A 117 -8.59 -2.53 8.47
CA LYS A 117 -7.82 -2.20 9.68
C LYS A 117 -6.47 -2.92 9.70
N GLN A 118 -6.42 -4.19 9.30
CA GLN A 118 -5.16 -4.94 9.17
C GLN A 118 -4.17 -4.20 8.27
N ARG A 119 -4.59 -3.81 7.06
CA ARG A 119 -3.76 -3.01 6.15
C ARG A 119 -3.35 -1.67 6.74
N SER A 120 -4.26 -0.98 7.42
CA SER A 120 -3.97 0.31 8.05
C SER A 120 -2.85 0.21 9.09
N ILE A 121 -2.84 -0.86 9.90
CA ILE A 121 -1.78 -1.13 10.89
C ILE A 121 -0.45 -1.35 10.16
N LEU A 122 -0.44 -2.22 9.16
CA LEU A 122 0.75 -2.55 8.38
C LEU A 122 1.38 -1.31 7.71
N PHE A 123 0.58 -0.49 7.02
CA PHE A 123 1.05 0.77 6.44
C PHE A 123 1.52 1.80 7.49
N ALA A 124 0.92 1.81 8.68
CA ALA A 124 1.31 2.73 9.74
C ALA A 124 2.66 2.36 10.35
N ILE A 125 2.97 1.06 10.46
CA ILE A 125 4.28 0.58 10.91
C ILE A 125 5.32 0.80 9.81
N ASP A 126 5.04 0.38 8.58
CA ASP A 126 5.93 0.52 7.41
C ASP A 126 6.42 1.96 7.18
N ARG A 127 5.57 2.96 7.45
CA ARG A 127 5.90 4.39 7.30
C ARG A 127 7.04 4.85 8.22
N MET A 128 7.33 4.12 9.31
CA MET A 128 8.37 4.53 10.25
C MET A 128 9.77 4.27 9.67
N LYS A 129 10.59 5.33 9.64
CA LYS A 129 11.88 5.34 8.91
C LYS A 129 12.97 4.49 9.56
N SER A 130 12.95 4.33 10.89
CA SER A 130 13.93 3.52 11.62
C SER A 130 13.31 2.26 12.20
N GLU A 131 14.14 1.24 12.37
CA GLU A 131 13.77 -0.03 13.00
C GLU A 131 13.19 0.19 14.40
N ASP A 132 13.88 0.92 15.28
CA ASP A 132 13.36 1.25 16.61
C ASP A 132 11.98 1.91 16.58
N ALA A 133 11.72 2.75 15.58
CA ALA A 133 10.44 3.42 15.43
C ALA A 133 9.36 2.47 14.93
N ARG A 134 9.69 1.50 14.06
CA ARG A 134 8.80 0.39 13.68
C ARG A 134 8.48 -0.49 14.87
N ILE A 135 9.48 -0.89 15.66
CA ILE A 135 9.32 -1.69 16.89
C ILE A 135 8.37 -0.98 17.87
N ARG A 136 8.62 0.30 18.19
CA ARG A 136 7.74 1.06 19.09
C ARG A 136 6.30 1.13 18.56
N LYS A 137 6.13 1.32 17.25
CA LYS A 137 4.80 1.39 16.63
C LYS A 137 4.08 0.04 16.64
N ALA A 138 4.81 -1.05 16.38
CA ALA A 138 4.32 -2.42 16.48
C ALA A 138 3.84 -2.72 17.90
N VAL A 139 4.67 -2.49 18.92
CA VAL A 139 4.31 -2.70 20.33
C VAL A 139 3.08 -1.89 20.74
N ALA A 140 2.94 -0.64 20.26
CA ALA A 140 1.77 0.17 20.53
C ALA A 140 0.48 -0.46 19.98
N PHE A 141 0.48 -0.95 18.74
CA PHE A 141 -0.69 -1.63 18.17
C PHE A 141 -0.98 -2.97 18.85
N ALA A 142 0.04 -3.74 19.23
CA ALA A 142 -0.14 -4.97 20.00
C ALA A 142 -0.85 -4.68 21.34
N ASN A 143 -0.43 -3.63 22.05
CA ASN A 143 -1.11 -3.20 23.27
C ASN A 143 -2.55 -2.76 23.02
N ASP A 144 -2.83 -2.04 21.94
CA ASP A 144 -4.20 -1.64 21.59
C ASP A 144 -5.09 -2.85 21.25
N ILE A 145 -4.55 -3.91 20.63
CA ILE A 145 -5.24 -5.19 20.41
C ILE A 145 -5.57 -5.86 21.74
N ARG A 146 -4.58 -6.02 22.62
CA ARG A 146 -4.75 -6.65 23.94
C ARG A 146 -5.77 -5.91 24.82
N LEU A 147 -5.85 -4.59 24.68
CA LEU A 147 -6.82 -3.75 25.40
C LEU A 147 -8.20 -3.67 24.69
N GLY A 148 -8.39 -4.34 23.56
CA GLY A 148 -9.65 -4.32 22.81
C GLY A 148 -10.00 -2.95 22.21
N LYS A 149 -9.01 -2.05 22.03
CA LYS A 149 -9.23 -0.67 21.55
C LYS A 149 -9.40 -0.55 20.04
N LEU A 150 -9.12 -1.61 19.29
CA LEU A 150 -9.14 -1.61 17.82
C LEU A 150 -10.40 -2.24 17.21
N SER A 151 -11.38 -2.62 18.04
CA SER A 151 -12.70 -3.15 17.64
C SER A 151 -13.47 -2.20 16.74
#